data_AF-A0A0G0DVS2-F1
#
_entry.id   AF-A0A0G0DVS2-F1
#
_cell.length_a   1.000
_cell.length_b   1.000
_cell.length_c   1.000
_cell.angle_alpha   90.00
_cell.angle_beta   90.00
_cell.angle_gamma   90.00
#
_symmetry.space_group_name_H-M   'P 1'
#
loop_
_entity.id
_entity.type
_entity.pdbx_description
1 polymer ?
#
loop_
_entity_poly.entity_id
_entity_poly.type
_entity_poly.pdbx_seq_one_letter_code
_entity_poly.pdbx_strand_id
1 'polypeptide(L)' 'LGLKTDDFNACLDGNKKADVVKNDIALAQKAGVGGTPSVFVGKTKGNTFTGIEVSGAQPFDNFKTAIDAALK' A
#
# COMPACT_ATOMS: atom_id res chain seq x y z
N LEU A 1 -7.67 0.03 -20.86
CA LEU A 1 -6.32 -0.18 -20.29
C LEU A 1 -5.26 -0.60 -21.32
N GLY A 2 -5.62 -1.03 -22.54
CA GLY A 2 -4.63 -1.27 -23.61
C GLY A 2 -3.59 -2.36 -23.29
N LEU A 3 -3.96 -3.32 -22.44
CA LEU A 3 -3.05 -4.35 -21.95
C LEU A 3 -2.80 -5.41 -23.02
N LYS A 4 -1.58 -5.94 -23.09
CA LYS A 4 -1.27 -7.14 -23.85
C LYS A 4 -1.84 -8.34 -23.11
N THR A 5 -2.99 -8.83 -23.55
CA THR A 5 -3.74 -9.89 -22.85
C THR A 5 -2.95 -11.18 -22.71
N ASP A 6 -2.18 -11.57 -23.73
CA ASP A 6 -1.38 -12.81 -23.69
C ASP A 6 -0.30 -12.76 -22.60
N ASP A 7 0.40 -11.62 -22.49
CA ASP A 7 1.42 -11.40 -21.45
C ASP A 7 0.78 -11.39 -20.05
N PHE A 8 -0.40 -10.79 -19.91
CA PHE A 8 -1.13 -10.76 -18.65
C PHE A 8 -1.59 -12.15 -18.22
N ASN A 9 -2.22 -12.91 -19.12
CA ASN A 9 -2.68 -14.26 -18.83
C ASN A 9 -1.50 -15.16 -18.46
N ALA A 10 -0.40 -15.12 -19.22
CA ALA A 10 0.80 -15.87 -18.89
C ALA A 10 1.41 -15.46 -17.53
N CYS A 11 1.21 -14.21 -17.08
CA CYS A 11 1.64 -13.76 -15.76
C CYS A 11 0.73 -14.28 -14.64
N LEU A 12 -0.59 -14.15 -14.84
CA LEU A 12 -1.63 -14.52 -13.87
C LEU A 12 -1.70 -16.04 -13.71
N ASP A 13 -1.90 -16.77 -14.81
CA ASP A 13 -2.08 -18.22 -14.82
C ASP A 13 -0.80 -18.95 -14.42
N GLY A 14 0.36 -18.35 -14.71
CA GLY A 14 1.67 -18.83 -14.27
C GLY A 14 1.99 -18.52 -12.80
N ASN A 15 1.09 -17.89 -12.04
CA ASN A 15 1.29 -17.47 -10.65
C ASN A 15 2.58 -16.66 -10.42
N LYS A 16 3.08 -15.94 -11.44
CA LYS A 16 4.44 -15.37 -11.44
C LYS A 16 4.68 -14.35 -10.32
N LYS A 17 3.62 -13.82 -9.72
CA LYS A 17 3.66 -12.82 -8.63
C LYS A 17 2.98 -13.30 -7.35
N ALA A 18 2.48 -14.54 -7.30
CA ALA A 18 1.72 -15.06 -6.15
C ALA A 18 2.51 -14.98 -4.84
N ASP A 19 3.78 -15.39 -4.86
CA ASP A 19 4.64 -15.34 -3.67
C ASP A 19 4.94 -13.91 -3.21
N VAL A 20 5.16 -12.99 -4.16
CA VAL A 20 5.36 -11.56 -3.84
C VAL A 20 4.11 -11.00 -3.16
N VAL A 21 2.93 -11.24 -3.73
CA VAL A 21 1.64 -10.80 -3.16
C VAL A 21 1.44 -11.39 -1.76
N LYS A 22 1.69 -12.69 -1.58
CA LYS A 22 1.56 -13.35 -0.27
C LYS A 22 2.51 -12.78 0.78
N ASN A 23 3.76 -12.53 0.39
CA ASN A 23 4.78 -11.95 1.28
C ASN A 23 4.43 -10.51 1.68
N ASP A 24 3.92 -9.72 0.74
CA ASP A 24 3.50 -8.33 1.00
C ASP A 24 2.26 -8.28 1.90
N ILE A 25 1.29 -9.19 1.73
CA ILE A 25 0.15 -9.34 2.66
C ILE A 25 0.64 -9.65 4.07
N ALA A 26 1.56 -10.61 4.21
CA ALA A 26 2.11 -10.96 5.52
C ALA A 26 2.91 -9.81 6.15
N LEU A 27 3.62 -9.01 5.34
CA LEU A 27 4.30 -7.81 5.80
C LEU A 27 3.29 -6.75 6.29
N ALA A 28 2.22 -6.50 5.54
CA ALA A 28 1.18 -5.55 5.94
C ALA A 28 0.50 -5.96 7.26
N GLN A 29 0.20 -7.26 7.44
CA GLN A 29 -0.33 -7.79 8.70
C GLN A 29 0.63 -7.57 9.87
N LYS A 30 1.94 -7.81 9.68
CA LYS A 30 2.96 -7.53 10.70
C LYS A 30 3.07 -6.03 11.03
N ALA A 31 2.78 -5.17 10.05
CA ALA A 31 2.70 -3.73 10.24
C ALA A 31 1.39 -3.26 10.92
N GLY A 32 0.49 -4.19 11.27
CA GLY A 32 -0.76 -3.90 11.99
C GLY A 32 -1.97 -3.63 11.10
N VAL A 33 -1.86 -3.80 9.77
CA VAL A 33 -2.99 -3.61 8.85
C VAL A 33 -4.04 -4.69 9.08
N GLY A 34 -5.23 -4.28 9.54
CA GLY A 34 -6.37 -5.17 9.82
C GLY A 34 -7.49 -5.14 8.77
N GLY A 35 -7.45 -4.20 7.82
CA GLY A 35 -8.50 -3.99 6.84
C GLY A 35 -8.04 -3.16 5.64
N THR A 36 -8.93 -2.96 4.67
CA THR A 36 -8.65 -2.12 3.49
C THR A 36 -9.78 -1.11 3.26
N PRO A 37 -9.49 0.10 2.75
CA PRO A 37 -8.15 0.62 2.50
C PRO A 37 -7.43 1.03 3.80
N SER A 38 -6.10 0.87 3.83
CA SER A 38 -5.21 1.41 4.87
C SER A 38 -4.10 2.18 4.18
N VAL A 39 -3.88 3.43 4.57
CA VAL A 39 -2.88 4.32 3.96
C VAL A 39 -1.94 4.82 5.06
N PHE A 40 -0.63 4.82 4.82
CA PHE A 40 0.35 5.38 5.75
C PHE A 40 0.87 6.72 5.22
N VAL A 41 0.84 7.75 6.05
CA VAL A 41 1.31 9.11 5.72
C VAL A 41 2.43 9.50 6.69
N GLY A 42 3.59 9.88 6.15
CA GLY A 42 4.77 10.16 6.96
C GLY A 42 6.01 10.52 6.16
N LYS A 43 7.15 10.55 6.84
CA LYS A 43 8.49 10.83 6.28
C LYS A 43 9.36 9.59 6.33
N THR A 44 10.26 9.46 5.35
CA THR A 44 11.32 8.45 5.34
C THR A 44 12.66 9.13 5.53
N LYS A 45 13.46 8.65 6.48
CA LYS A 45 14.86 9.07 6.70
C LYS A 45 15.76 7.83 6.65
N GLY A 46 16.58 7.73 5.60
CA GLY A 46 17.32 6.49 5.31
C GLY A 46 16.35 5.32 5.14
N ASN A 47 16.52 4.26 5.94
CA ASN A 47 15.66 3.07 5.92
C ASN A 47 14.54 3.09 6.96
N THR A 48 14.30 4.24 7.62
CA THR A 48 13.29 4.38 8.67
C THR A 48 12.12 5.22 8.17
N PHE A 49 10.91 4.65 8.21
CA PHE A 49 9.66 5.37 8.02
C PHE A 49 9.11 5.81 9.38
N THR A 50 8.58 7.03 9.45
CA THR A 50 7.86 7.54 10.62
C THR A 50 6.61 8.28 10.14
N GLY A 51 5.44 7.86 10.62
CA GLY A 51 4.17 8.37 10.15
C GLY A 51 2.97 7.80 10.91
N ILE A 52 1.78 8.09 10.39
CA ILE A 52 0.50 7.62 10.92
C ILE A 52 -0.25 6.79 9.88
N GLU A 53 -1.12 5.91 10.33
CA GLU A 53 -2.11 5.24 9.48
C GLU A 53 -3.38 6.11 9.37
N VAL A 54 -3.85 6.32 8.15
CA VAL A 54 -5.18 6.80 7.79
C VAL A 54 -5.99 5.57 7.37
N SER A 55 -6.79 5.05 8.31
CA SER A 55 -7.47 3.75 8.17
C SER A 55 -8.89 3.89 7.62
N GLY A 56 -9.27 2.99 6.71
CA GLY A 56 -10.57 2.96 6.06
C GLY A 56 -10.72 3.98 4.93
N ALA A 57 -11.89 3.96 4.30
CA ALA A 57 -12.25 4.94 3.28
C ALA A 57 -12.44 6.31 3.96
N GLN A 58 -11.50 7.23 3.75
CA GLN A 58 -11.49 8.55 4.36
C GLN A 58 -11.71 9.66 3.31
N PRO A 59 -12.29 10.81 3.67
CA PRO A 59 -12.41 11.96 2.79
C PRO A 59 -11.04 12.63 2.54
N PHE A 60 -10.95 13.41 1.46
CA PHE A 60 -9.75 14.17 1.08
C PHE A 60 -9.17 15.00 2.24
N ASP A 61 -10.02 15.67 3.03
CA ASP A 61 -9.58 16.57 4.10
C ASP A 61 -8.78 15.85 5.19
N ASN A 62 -9.10 14.56 5.46
CA ASN A 62 -8.36 13.76 6.43
C ASN A 62 -6.95 13.43 5.92
N PHE A 63 -6.83 13.12 4.62
CA PHE A 63 -5.53 12.94 3.97
C PHE A 63 -4.72 14.23 3.93
N LYS A 64 -5.35 15.35 3.57
CA LYS A 64 -4.70 16.66 3.54
C LYS A 64 -4.13 17.02 4.92
N THR A 65 -4.94 16.83 5.97
CA THR A 65 -4.50 17.08 7.36
C THR A 65 -3.30 16.22 7.74
N ALA A 66 -3.33 14.92 7.43
CA ALA A 66 -2.22 14.01 7.72
C ALA A 66 -0.93 14.40 6.97
N ILE A 67 -1.04 14.78 5.69
CA ILE A 67 0.10 15.18 4.86
C ILE A 67 0.68 16.51 5.35
N ASP A 68 -0.16 17.51 5.60
CA ASP A 68 0.28 18.82 6.11
C ASP A 68 1.00 18.67 7.45
N ALA A 69 0.51 17.78 8.32
CA ALA A 69 1.18 17.46 9.59
C ALA A 69 2.55 16.79 9.36
N ALA A 70 2.64 15.86 8.40
CA ALA A 70 3.89 15.19 8.07
C ALA A 70 4.94 16.14 7.46
N LEU A 71 4.52 17.22 6.78
CA LEU A 71 5.42 18.16 6.10
C LEU A 71 6.00 19.25 7.01
N LYS A 72 5.38 19.53 8.16
CA LYS A 72 5.96 20.39 9.21
C LYS A 72 7.27 19.80 9.74
#